data_AF-I6R6Y3-F1
#
_entry.id   AF-I6R6Y3-F1
#
_cell.length_a   1.000
_cell.length_b   1.000
_cell.length_c   1.000
_cell.angle_alpha   90.00
_cell.angle_beta   90.00
_cell.angle_gamma   90.00
#
_symmetry.space_group_name_H-M   'P 1'
#
loop_
_entity.id
_entity.type
_entity.pdbx_description
1 polymer ?
#
loop_
_entity_poly.entity_id
_entity_poly.type
_entity_poly.pdbx_seq_one_letter_code
_entity_poly.pdbx_strand_id
1 'polypeptide(L)'
;MKISFGYYHGGKKKALTMSYDDGQVFDRRLVEIFNKYGIKGTFNLNSGRFDTEPYVSKKEIKELYKGHEVAVHSLNHPCLSLIPPEELAYQIMEDRKNLESLVGYQVRGMAYPYGDYSDALLNSLTSFGIEYSRTVKSTKSFGIPNNFLEWHPTCHHDQDVIQKLKEFKNLKEWEQMPLFYVWGHSFEFDRNGNWDLIEEFCKMASFDETVWYATNIEIKDYIDALRSLKFSADRSMVYNPSAIPVWIGVDGEPIKIDSGERIKLK
;
A
#
# COMPACT_ATOMS: atom_id res chain seq x y z
N MET A 1 -2.83 -17.30 28.96
CA MET A 1 -3.11 -17.21 27.51
C MET A 1 -4.04 -16.07 27.14
N LYS A 2 -3.44 -14.88 27.03
CA LYS A 2 -3.99 -13.71 26.36
C LYS A 2 -3.51 -13.73 24.91
N ILE A 3 -4.45 -13.75 23.96
CA ILE A 3 -4.15 -13.69 22.53
C ILE A 3 -4.35 -12.25 22.06
N SER A 4 -3.42 -11.74 21.25
CA SER A 4 -3.56 -10.44 20.58
C SER A 4 -3.19 -10.55 19.09
N PHE A 5 -3.65 -9.59 18.30
CA PHE A 5 -3.42 -9.55 16.84
C PHE A 5 -2.58 -8.33 16.45
N GLY A 6 -1.84 -7.76 17.40
CA GLY A 6 -1.14 -6.48 17.27
C GLY A 6 0.17 -6.52 16.49
N TYR A 7 0.36 -7.49 15.59
CA TYR A 7 1.65 -7.74 14.92
C TYR A 7 1.50 -7.85 13.40
N TYR A 8 2.42 -7.20 12.71
CA TYR A 8 2.70 -7.32 11.28
C TYR A 8 3.70 -8.44 10.99
N HIS A 9 3.99 -8.63 9.70
CA HIS A 9 5.01 -9.54 9.20
C HIS A 9 6.32 -9.42 10.00
N GLY A 10 6.91 -10.55 10.38
CA GLY A 10 8.16 -10.57 11.14
C GLY A 10 8.03 -10.14 12.61
N GLY A 11 6.81 -10.16 13.17
CA GLY A 11 6.55 -9.77 14.56
C GLY A 11 6.70 -8.26 14.80
N LYS A 12 6.67 -7.45 13.74
CA LYS A 12 6.77 -5.99 13.82
C LYS A 12 5.48 -5.41 14.37
N LYS A 13 5.55 -4.30 15.10
CA LYS A 13 4.34 -3.66 15.66
C LYS A 13 3.78 -2.56 14.76
N LYS A 14 4.60 -2.01 13.86
CA LYS A 14 4.21 -0.90 12.99
C LYS A 14 4.48 -1.26 11.52
N ALA A 15 3.81 -0.57 10.61
CA ALA A 15 4.08 -0.65 9.18
C ALA A 15 4.15 0.74 8.53
N LEU A 16 4.93 0.86 7.45
CA LEU A 16 5.04 2.07 6.64
C LEU A 16 4.91 1.70 5.16
N THR A 17 4.04 2.41 4.45
CA THR A 17 3.86 2.29 3.00
C THR A 17 3.77 3.66 2.35
N MET A 18 4.24 3.72 1.11
CA MET A 18 4.26 4.92 0.26
C MET A 18 3.43 4.66 -0.99
N SER A 19 2.72 5.68 -1.50
CA SER A 19 1.95 5.57 -2.74
C SER A 19 2.13 6.80 -3.63
N TYR A 20 2.54 6.59 -4.88
CA TYR A 20 2.83 7.68 -5.81
C TYR A 20 2.13 7.46 -7.15
N ASP A 21 1.64 8.55 -7.74
CA ASP A 21 0.72 8.49 -8.86
C ASP A 21 1.36 8.96 -10.18
N ASP A 22 0.64 8.70 -11.27
CA ASP A 22 0.85 9.15 -12.66
C ASP A 22 1.98 8.49 -13.46
N GLY A 23 3.07 8.03 -12.82
CA GLY A 23 4.19 7.44 -13.56
C GLY A 23 4.96 8.45 -14.41
N GLN A 24 5.23 9.64 -13.86
CA GLN A 24 6.06 10.64 -14.53
C GLN A 24 7.56 10.31 -14.39
N VAL A 25 8.39 10.90 -15.25
CA VAL A 25 9.85 10.66 -15.28
C VAL A 25 10.56 10.92 -13.94
N PHE A 26 9.95 11.71 -13.05
CA PHE A 26 10.44 12.00 -11.70
C PHE A 26 10.44 10.76 -10.77
N ASP A 27 9.63 9.74 -11.08
CA ASP A 27 9.63 8.48 -10.36
C ASP A 27 11.01 7.82 -10.35
N ARG A 28 11.83 8.04 -11.39
CA ARG A 28 13.22 7.53 -11.46
C ARG A 28 14.04 7.92 -10.23
N ARG A 29 13.99 9.20 -9.85
CA ARG A 29 14.71 9.72 -8.68
C ARG A 29 14.06 9.27 -7.37
N LEU A 30 12.73 9.23 -7.33
CA LEU A 30 12.01 8.80 -6.13
C LEU A 30 12.29 7.33 -5.80
N VAL A 31 12.25 6.44 -6.80
CA VAL A 31 12.59 5.03 -6.64
C VAL A 31 14.04 4.87 -6.20
N GLU A 32 14.98 5.63 -6.77
CA GLU A 32 16.38 5.60 -6.31
C GLU A 32 16.49 5.91 -4.81
N ILE A 33 15.80 6.95 -4.34
CA ILE A 33 15.75 7.32 -2.92
C ILE A 33 15.13 6.18 -2.08
N PHE A 34 14.00 5.61 -2.51
CA PHE A 34 13.36 4.53 -1.77
C PHE A 34 14.26 3.29 -1.67
N ASN A 35 14.90 2.90 -2.76
CA ASN A 35 15.85 1.79 -2.80
C ASN A 35 17.04 2.02 -1.88
N LYS A 36 17.62 3.23 -1.89
CA LYS A 36 18.74 3.62 -1.01
C LYS A 36 18.41 3.44 0.48
N TYR A 37 17.17 3.70 0.86
CA TYR A 37 16.72 3.68 2.26
C TYR A 37 15.87 2.45 2.62
N GLY A 38 15.71 1.49 1.72
CA GLY A 38 14.91 0.28 1.95
C GLY A 38 13.40 0.56 2.15
N ILE A 39 12.90 1.69 1.65
CA ILE A 39 11.49 2.04 1.70
C ILE A 39 10.75 1.33 0.57
N LYS A 40 9.55 0.83 0.87
CA LYS A 40 8.66 0.23 -0.13
C LYS A 40 7.59 1.23 -0.56
N GLY A 41 7.19 1.11 -1.81
CA GLY A 41 6.27 2.04 -2.45
C GLY A 41 5.38 1.33 -3.45
N THR A 42 4.22 1.94 -3.67
CA THR A 42 3.20 1.54 -4.62
C THR A 42 3.08 2.66 -5.65
N PHE A 43 3.26 2.34 -6.93
CA PHE A 43 3.19 3.31 -8.01
C PHE A 43 1.93 3.07 -8.82
N ASN A 44 0.99 4.02 -8.77
CA ASN A 44 -0.29 3.96 -9.47
C ASN A 44 -0.11 4.61 -10.84
N LEU A 45 -0.13 3.80 -11.90
CA LEU A 45 0.31 4.22 -13.23
C LEU A 45 -0.85 4.33 -14.21
N ASN A 46 -0.71 5.21 -15.21
CA ASN A 46 -1.65 5.35 -16.32
C ASN A 46 -1.03 4.80 -17.61
N SER A 47 -1.29 3.53 -17.94
CA SER A 47 -0.62 2.87 -19.06
C SER A 47 -0.94 3.47 -20.44
N GLY A 48 -2.03 4.23 -20.56
CA GLY A 48 -2.40 4.97 -21.77
C GLY A 48 -1.57 6.24 -21.97
N ARG A 49 -0.84 6.71 -20.94
CA ARG A 49 -0.01 7.92 -20.99
C ARG A 49 1.48 7.65 -21.21
N PHE A 50 1.92 6.40 -21.06
CA PHE A 50 3.32 6.03 -21.30
C PHE A 50 3.80 6.37 -22.70
N ASP A 51 5.12 6.51 -22.84
CA ASP A 51 5.79 6.88 -24.10
C ASP A 51 5.38 8.27 -24.65
N THR A 52 4.81 9.12 -23.79
CA THR A 52 4.55 10.54 -24.06
C THR A 52 5.15 11.38 -22.93
N GLU A 53 5.55 12.62 -23.21
CA GLU A 53 6.07 13.51 -22.16
C GLU A 53 4.93 13.98 -21.23
N PRO A 54 5.14 14.06 -19.90
CA PRO A 54 6.37 13.77 -19.13
C PRO A 54 6.39 12.35 -18.51
N TYR A 55 5.77 11.36 -19.13
CA TYR A 55 5.58 10.01 -18.59
C TYR A 55 6.75 9.08 -18.92
N VAL A 56 6.97 8.09 -18.05
CA VAL A 56 7.97 7.04 -18.27
C VAL A 56 7.64 6.19 -19.50
N SER A 57 8.66 5.53 -20.06
CA SER A 57 8.48 4.62 -21.18
C SER A 57 7.96 3.27 -20.72
N LYS A 58 7.15 2.59 -21.54
CA LYS A 58 6.74 1.18 -21.30
C LYS A 58 7.94 0.26 -21.09
N LYS A 59 9.07 0.55 -21.74
CA LYS A 59 10.26 -0.30 -21.71
C LYS A 59 10.98 -0.28 -20.36
N GLU A 60 10.82 0.77 -19.55
CA GLU A 60 11.52 0.87 -18.27
C GLU A 60 10.68 0.40 -17.08
N ILE A 61 9.35 0.30 -17.22
CA ILE A 61 8.40 -0.01 -16.11
C ILE A 61 8.89 -1.17 -15.21
N LYS A 62 9.22 -2.31 -15.82
CA LYS A 62 9.60 -3.51 -15.07
C LYS A 62 10.85 -3.31 -14.21
N GLU A 63 11.88 -2.67 -14.76
CA GLU A 63 13.14 -2.46 -14.03
C GLU A 63 13.07 -1.26 -13.11
N LEU A 64 12.39 -0.18 -13.52
CA LEU A 64 12.18 1.01 -12.72
C LEU A 64 11.47 0.67 -11.42
N TYR A 65 10.34 -0.03 -11.46
CA TYR A 65 9.55 -0.33 -10.26
C TYR A 65 9.92 -1.66 -9.60
N LYS A 66 11.09 -2.23 -9.91
CA LYS A 66 11.52 -3.50 -9.33
C LYS A 66 11.62 -3.42 -7.81
N GLY A 67 10.92 -4.32 -7.12
CA GLY A 67 10.87 -4.34 -5.66
C GLY A 67 9.85 -3.37 -5.06
N HIS A 68 9.12 -2.64 -5.90
CA HIS A 68 7.95 -1.84 -5.56
C HIS A 68 6.69 -2.49 -6.15
N GLU A 69 5.53 -1.99 -5.75
CA GLU A 69 4.27 -2.38 -6.35
C GLU A 69 3.92 -1.45 -7.52
N VAL A 70 3.30 -2.02 -8.55
CA VAL A 70 2.63 -1.28 -9.63
C VAL A 70 1.14 -1.52 -9.49
N ALA A 71 0.37 -0.44 -9.52
CA ALA A 71 -1.07 -0.40 -9.30
C ALA A 71 -1.78 0.42 -10.39
N VAL A 72 -3.10 0.24 -10.51
CA VAL A 72 -3.94 0.92 -11.50
C VAL A 72 -4.15 2.38 -11.11
N HIS A 73 -4.04 3.29 -12.07
CA HIS A 73 -4.53 4.66 -11.92
C HIS A 73 -5.52 5.05 -13.02
N SER A 74 -6.14 4.05 -13.66
CA SER A 74 -6.94 4.13 -14.89
C SER A 74 -6.10 4.39 -16.14
N LEU A 75 -6.62 4.01 -17.31
CA LEU A 75 -5.87 4.06 -18.56
C LEU A 75 -5.41 5.48 -18.90
N ASN A 76 -6.34 6.45 -18.86
CA ASN A 76 -6.09 7.83 -19.33
C ASN A 76 -6.32 8.91 -18.26
N HIS A 77 -6.62 8.51 -17.01
CA HIS A 77 -6.93 9.40 -15.89
C HIS A 77 -8.19 10.29 -16.11
N PRO A 78 -9.36 9.74 -16.50
CA PRO A 78 -10.61 10.49 -16.53
C PRO A 78 -11.22 10.64 -15.12
N CYS A 79 -12.20 11.52 -14.98
CA CYS A 79 -13.06 11.58 -13.79
C CYS A 79 -14.03 10.39 -13.79
N LEU A 80 -13.75 9.37 -12.98
CA LEU A 80 -14.42 8.06 -13.05
C LEU A 80 -15.92 8.10 -12.71
N SER A 81 -16.38 9.07 -11.92
CA SER A 81 -17.80 9.24 -11.61
C SER A 81 -18.64 9.81 -12.75
N LEU A 82 -18.01 10.38 -13.78
CA LEU A 82 -18.67 11.06 -14.89
C LEU A 82 -18.77 10.20 -16.16
N ILE A 83 -18.16 9.02 -16.16
CA ILE A 83 -18.12 8.13 -17.33
C ILE A 83 -19.16 7.01 -17.20
N PRO A 84 -19.73 6.51 -18.33
CA PRO A 84 -20.61 5.35 -18.33
C PRO A 84 -19.94 4.07 -17.82
N PRO A 85 -20.71 3.06 -17.36
CA PRO A 85 -20.16 1.81 -16.82
C PRO A 85 -19.24 1.03 -17.77
N GLU A 86 -19.52 1.02 -19.07
CA GLU A 86 -18.69 0.37 -20.08
C GLU A 86 -17.34 1.06 -20.27
N GLU A 87 -17.31 2.39 -20.19
CA GLU A 87 -16.07 3.17 -20.24
C GLU A 87 -15.28 2.99 -18.94
N LEU A 88 -15.97 2.94 -17.79
CA LEU A 88 -15.35 2.63 -16.51
C LEU A 88 -14.64 1.26 -16.55
N ALA A 89 -15.33 0.23 -17.05
CA ALA A 89 -14.74 -1.10 -17.21
C ALA A 89 -13.53 -1.06 -18.15
N TYR A 90 -13.62 -0.36 -19.28
CA TYR A 90 -12.51 -0.21 -20.22
C TYR A 90 -11.30 0.48 -19.57
N GLN A 91 -11.50 1.60 -18.89
CA GLN A 91 -10.44 2.39 -18.25
C GLN A 91 -9.67 1.60 -17.20
N ILE A 92 -10.35 0.75 -16.41
CA ILE A 92 -9.70 -0.03 -15.35
C ILE A 92 -9.09 -1.31 -15.92
N MET A 93 -9.84 -2.05 -16.73
CA MET A 93 -9.41 -3.37 -17.20
C MET A 93 -8.28 -3.29 -18.22
N GLU A 94 -8.31 -2.32 -19.14
CA GLU A 94 -7.24 -2.18 -20.12
C GLU A 94 -5.94 -1.69 -19.46
N ASP A 95 -6.05 -0.79 -18.48
CA ASP A 95 -4.90 -0.34 -17.71
C ASP A 95 -4.26 -1.50 -16.94
N ARG A 96 -5.08 -2.24 -16.19
CA ARG A 96 -4.64 -3.44 -15.47
C ARG A 96 -3.96 -4.44 -16.39
N LYS A 97 -4.57 -4.81 -17.52
CA LYS A 97 -4.02 -5.75 -18.50
C LYS A 97 -2.66 -5.28 -19.05
N ASN A 98 -2.55 -4.00 -19.39
CA ASN A 98 -1.30 -3.43 -19.88
C ASN A 98 -0.21 -3.51 -18.81
N LEU A 99 -0.50 -3.09 -17.58
CA LEU A 99 0.46 -3.11 -16.48
C LEU A 99 0.90 -4.54 -16.16
N GLU A 100 -0.04 -5.50 -16.06
CA GLU A 100 0.25 -6.92 -15.84
C GLU A 100 1.21 -7.48 -16.91
N SER A 101 1.00 -7.10 -18.18
CA SER A 101 1.88 -7.53 -19.28
C SER A 101 3.32 -6.99 -19.17
N LEU A 102 3.49 -5.82 -18.56
CA LEU A 102 4.79 -5.17 -18.38
C LEU A 102 5.54 -5.73 -17.17
N VAL A 103 4.83 -5.95 -16.06
CA VAL A 103 5.45 -6.34 -14.78
C VAL A 103 5.52 -7.85 -14.56
N GLY A 104 4.63 -8.63 -15.19
CA GLY A 104 4.62 -10.09 -15.13
C GLY A 104 4.00 -10.69 -13.86
N TYR A 105 3.23 -9.91 -13.11
CA TYR A 105 2.45 -10.34 -11.95
C TYR A 105 1.06 -9.68 -11.97
N GLN A 106 0.12 -10.20 -11.17
CA GLN A 106 -1.25 -9.67 -11.09
C GLN A 106 -1.26 -8.29 -10.43
N VAL A 107 -1.83 -7.30 -11.11
CA VAL A 107 -2.01 -5.94 -10.59
C VAL A 107 -3.38 -5.86 -9.93
N ARG A 108 -3.41 -5.62 -8.61
CA ARG A 108 -4.62 -5.74 -7.78
C ARG A 108 -4.97 -4.46 -7.00
N GLY A 109 -4.05 -3.50 -6.99
CA GLY A 109 -4.21 -2.21 -6.33
C GLY A 109 -4.69 -1.11 -7.26
N MET A 110 -5.25 -0.05 -6.67
CA MET A 110 -5.67 1.15 -7.40
C MET A 110 -5.48 2.44 -6.58
N ALA A 111 -5.38 3.58 -7.25
CA ALA A 111 -5.70 4.89 -6.69
C ALA A 111 -6.74 5.60 -7.56
N TYR A 112 -7.70 6.29 -6.93
CA TYR A 112 -8.74 7.02 -7.67
C TYR A 112 -8.18 8.30 -8.32
N PRO A 113 -8.26 8.46 -9.66
CA PRO A 113 -7.98 9.72 -10.33
C PRO A 113 -8.77 10.87 -9.69
N TYR A 114 -8.11 11.99 -9.44
CA TYR A 114 -8.69 13.17 -8.76
C TYR A 114 -9.26 12.91 -7.35
N GLY A 115 -9.06 11.71 -6.79
CA GLY A 115 -9.74 11.28 -5.57
C GLY A 115 -11.25 11.09 -5.74
N ASP A 116 -11.72 10.95 -6.98
CA ASP A 116 -13.13 10.85 -7.34
C ASP A 116 -13.63 9.40 -7.25
N TYR A 117 -14.63 9.16 -6.41
CA TYR A 117 -15.26 7.86 -6.23
C TYR A 117 -16.71 7.96 -5.76
N SER A 118 -17.46 6.88 -5.99
CA SER A 118 -18.85 6.72 -5.57
C SER A 118 -19.12 5.27 -5.14
N ASP A 119 -20.18 5.02 -4.38
CA ASP A 119 -20.55 3.65 -3.97
C ASP A 119 -20.74 2.72 -5.18
N ALA A 120 -21.28 3.23 -6.28
CA ALA A 120 -21.43 2.48 -7.54
C ALA A 120 -20.07 2.07 -8.13
N LEU A 121 -19.08 2.97 -8.09
CA LEU A 121 -17.71 2.67 -8.51
C LEU A 121 -17.10 1.60 -7.61
N LEU A 122 -17.17 1.77 -6.28
CA LEU A 122 -16.61 0.84 -5.30
C LEU A 122 -17.12 -0.59 -5.51
N ASN A 123 -18.44 -0.74 -5.71
CA ASN A 123 -19.06 -2.04 -5.96
C ASN A 123 -18.54 -2.70 -7.25
N SER A 124 -18.25 -1.89 -8.28
CA SER A 124 -17.75 -2.38 -9.57
C SER A 124 -16.29 -2.86 -9.48
N LEU A 125 -15.45 -2.20 -8.68
CA LEU A 125 -14.01 -2.50 -8.55
C LEU A 125 -13.71 -3.96 -8.17
N THR A 126 -14.52 -4.54 -7.28
CA THR A 126 -14.35 -5.94 -6.87
C THR A 126 -14.50 -6.91 -8.04
N SER A 127 -15.43 -6.63 -8.96
CA SER A 127 -15.66 -7.44 -10.16
C SER A 127 -14.52 -7.29 -11.18
N PHE A 128 -13.71 -6.23 -11.07
CA PHE A 128 -12.51 -6.01 -11.87
C PHE A 128 -11.25 -6.58 -11.21
N GLY A 129 -11.37 -7.24 -10.05
CA GLY A 129 -10.26 -7.84 -9.32
C GLY A 129 -9.39 -6.83 -8.57
N ILE A 130 -9.90 -5.62 -8.33
CA ILE A 130 -9.24 -4.63 -7.47
C ILE A 130 -9.53 -4.97 -6.01
N GLU A 131 -8.49 -5.07 -5.19
CA GLU A 131 -8.57 -5.49 -3.79
C GLU A 131 -8.43 -4.33 -2.80
N TYR A 132 -7.81 -3.23 -3.23
CA TYR A 132 -7.75 -1.98 -2.47
C TYR A 132 -7.74 -0.78 -3.43
N SER A 133 -8.21 0.37 -2.95
CA SER A 133 -8.08 1.63 -3.67
C SER A 133 -7.82 2.81 -2.73
N ARG A 134 -6.81 3.62 -3.06
CA ARG A 134 -6.40 4.81 -2.30
C ARG A 134 -7.26 6.02 -2.65
N THR A 135 -7.73 6.74 -1.63
CA THR A 135 -8.36 8.06 -1.78
C THR A 135 -7.39 9.21 -1.47
N VAL A 136 -7.79 10.46 -1.73
CA VAL A 136 -6.98 11.66 -1.42
C VAL A 136 -7.22 12.24 -0.02
N LYS A 137 -8.14 11.65 0.75
CA LYS A 137 -8.53 12.15 2.07
C LYS A 137 -7.50 11.75 3.12
N SER A 138 -6.84 12.73 3.73
CA SER A 138 -5.89 12.49 4.81
C SER A 138 -6.59 12.26 6.16
N THR A 139 -6.39 11.09 6.77
CA THR A 139 -6.93 10.78 8.10
C THR A 139 -6.20 11.47 9.23
N LYS A 140 -4.92 11.83 9.01
CA LYS A 140 -3.95 12.29 10.03
C LYS A 140 -3.71 11.29 11.16
N SER A 141 -4.18 10.05 11.00
CA SER A 141 -4.05 8.94 11.93
C SER A 141 -3.30 7.77 11.30
N PHE A 142 -2.91 6.80 12.12
CA PHE A 142 -2.12 5.63 11.72
C PHE A 142 -2.95 4.33 11.70
N GLY A 143 -4.26 4.44 11.44
CA GLY A 143 -5.15 3.28 11.47
C GLY A 143 -5.16 2.48 10.17
N ILE A 144 -5.38 1.17 10.28
CA ILE A 144 -5.75 0.31 9.14
C ILE A 144 -7.23 0.62 8.77
N PRO A 145 -7.57 0.73 7.48
CA PRO A 145 -8.95 1.01 7.08
C PRO A 145 -9.89 -0.17 7.38
N ASN A 146 -11.17 0.14 7.57
CA ASN A 146 -12.22 -0.88 7.63
C ASN A 146 -12.54 -1.44 6.23
N ASN A 147 -12.51 -0.56 5.21
CA ASN A 147 -12.73 -0.90 3.82
C ASN A 147 -11.48 -0.52 3.00
N PHE A 148 -10.79 -1.52 2.45
CA PHE A 148 -9.59 -1.29 1.64
C PHE A 148 -9.89 -0.64 0.28
N LEU A 149 -11.13 -0.70 -0.23
CA LEU A 149 -11.54 0.05 -1.42
C LEU A 149 -11.77 1.55 -1.15
N GLU A 150 -11.74 1.95 0.12
CA GLU A 150 -11.82 3.33 0.57
C GLU A 150 -10.63 3.63 1.50
N TRP A 151 -9.42 3.34 1.04
CA TRP A 151 -8.22 3.46 1.87
C TRP A 151 -7.74 4.91 1.91
N HIS A 152 -8.13 5.60 2.97
CA HIS A 152 -7.67 6.95 3.27
C HIS A 152 -6.22 6.92 3.79
N PRO A 153 -5.26 7.62 3.16
CA PRO A 153 -3.89 7.72 3.65
C PRO A 153 -3.78 8.55 4.93
N THR A 154 -2.68 8.41 5.66
CA THR A 154 -2.36 9.25 6.82
C THR A 154 -2.22 10.70 6.38
N CYS A 155 -1.40 10.96 5.35
CA CYS A 155 -1.20 12.30 4.81
C CYS A 155 -0.63 12.28 3.37
N HIS A 156 -0.76 13.41 2.69
CA HIS A 156 0.08 13.74 1.54
C HIS A 156 1.50 14.09 2.02
N HIS A 157 2.54 13.91 1.18
CA HIS A 157 3.92 14.22 1.58
C HIS A 157 4.12 15.71 1.94
N ASP A 158 3.36 16.61 1.31
CA ASP A 158 3.41 18.07 1.60
C ASP A 158 2.59 18.47 2.84
N GLN A 159 2.02 17.51 3.58
CA GLN A 159 1.21 17.80 4.77
C GLN A 159 1.93 17.41 6.07
N ASP A 160 3.01 18.13 6.37
CA ASP A 160 3.83 17.99 7.58
C ASP A 160 4.35 16.55 7.82
N VAL A 161 4.77 15.88 6.75
CA VAL A 161 5.14 14.45 6.77
C VAL A 161 6.24 14.12 7.80
N ILE A 162 7.21 15.03 7.99
CA ILE A 162 8.28 14.88 8.99
C ILE A 162 7.72 14.94 10.41
N GLN A 163 6.76 15.82 10.69
CA GLN A 163 6.12 15.89 11.99
C GLN A 163 5.26 14.64 12.25
N LYS A 164 4.53 14.17 11.22
CA LYS A 164 3.78 12.91 11.31
C LYS A 164 4.69 11.70 11.54
N LEU A 165 5.89 11.68 10.95
CA LEU A 165 6.89 10.66 11.25
C LEU A 165 7.33 10.70 12.71
N LYS A 166 7.58 11.89 13.27
CA LYS A 166 7.92 12.04 14.69
C LYS A 166 6.80 11.52 15.59
N GLU A 167 5.54 11.82 15.26
CA GLU A 167 4.38 11.27 15.98
C GLU A 167 4.33 9.75 15.89
N PHE A 168 4.48 9.19 14.69
CA PHE A 168 4.48 7.75 14.43
C PHE A 168 5.55 7.00 15.25
N LYS A 169 6.77 7.56 15.30
CA LYS A 169 7.88 6.98 16.08
C LYS A 169 7.58 6.99 17.58
N ASN A 170 6.90 8.03 18.08
CA ASN A 170 6.57 8.21 19.50
C ASN A 170 5.19 7.66 19.93
N LEU A 171 4.51 6.90 19.06
CA LEU A 171 3.27 6.22 19.40
C LEU A 171 3.44 5.33 20.63
N LYS A 172 2.37 5.26 21.41
CA LYS A 172 2.33 4.54 22.69
C LYS A 172 2.11 3.05 22.43
N GLU A 173 2.58 2.20 23.33
CA GLU A 173 2.57 0.74 23.16
C GLU A 173 1.17 0.12 23.07
N TRP A 174 0.14 0.83 23.52
CA TRP A 174 -1.25 0.35 23.42
C TRP A 174 -1.84 0.50 22.02
N GLU A 175 -1.25 1.33 21.16
CA GLU A 175 -1.68 1.46 19.75
C GLU A 175 -1.49 0.14 19.03
N GLN A 176 -2.57 -0.36 18.41
CA GLN A 176 -2.56 -1.65 17.75
C GLN A 176 -2.26 -1.49 16.26
N MET A 177 -1.20 -2.15 15.79
CA MET A 177 -0.82 -2.20 14.38
C MET A 177 -0.82 -0.84 13.67
N PRO A 178 -0.19 0.23 14.21
CA PRO A 178 -0.16 1.50 13.51
C PRO A 178 0.50 1.39 12.14
N LEU A 179 -0.15 1.99 11.16
CA LEU A 179 0.21 2.03 9.76
C LEU A 179 0.41 3.49 9.33
N PHE A 180 1.62 3.83 8.93
CA PHE A 180 1.89 5.12 8.32
C PHE A 180 1.79 5.03 6.81
N TYR A 181 0.73 5.63 6.26
CA TYR A 181 0.47 5.62 4.83
C TYR A 181 0.62 7.03 4.23
N VAL A 182 1.69 7.24 3.46
CA VAL A 182 1.98 8.53 2.80
C VAL A 182 1.72 8.43 1.31
N TRP A 183 1.19 9.50 0.70
CA TRP A 183 1.03 9.57 -0.74
C TRP A 183 1.48 10.91 -1.35
N GLY A 184 1.62 10.96 -2.66
CA GLY A 184 1.70 12.20 -3.45
C GLY A 184 2.13 11.95 -4.89
N HIS A 185 2.66 12.97 -5.57
CA HIS A 185 3.21 12.81 -6.92
C HIS A 185 4.69 13.20 -6.95
N SER A 186 5.52 12.40 -7.59
CA SER A 186 6.97 12.62 -7.62
C SER A 186 7.38 13.93 -8.30
N PHE A 187 6.58 14.40 -9.27
CA PHE A 187 6.81 15.67 -9.95
C PHE A 187 6.71 16.89 -9.00
N GLU A 188 6.00 16.75 -7.88
CA GLU A 188 5.81 17.84 -6.93
C GLU A 188 7.13 18.20 -6.26
N PHE A 189 8.02 17.23 -6.05
CA PHE A 189 9.35 17.48 -5.50
C PHE A 189 10.21 18.36 -6.40
N ASP A 190 10.09 18.16 -7.71
CA ASP A 190 10.80 18.97 -8.69
C ASP A 190 10.17 20.35 -8.83
N ARG A 191 8.83 20.40 -8.96
CA ARG A 191 8.05 21.64 -9.04
C ARG A 191 8.30 22.56 -7.84
N ASN A 192 8.33 21.99 -6.64
CA ASN A 192 8.49 22.72 -5.40
C ASN A 192 9.97 22.94 -5.03
N GLY A 193 10.91 22.29 -5.74
CA GLY A 193 12.35 22.35 -5.45
C GLY A 193 12.72 21.76 -4.09
N ASN A 194 12.00 20.75 -3.60
CA ASN A 194 12.10 20.23 -2.23
C ASN A 194 12.37 18.71 -2.16
N TRP A 195 13.19 18.18 -3.08
CA TRP A 195 13.64 16.78 -3.04
C TRP A 195 14.34 16.37 -1.73
N ASP A 196 14.92 17.34 -1.02
CA ASP A 196 15.50 17.16 0.32
C ASP A 196 14.46 16.72 1.37
N LEU A 197 13.20 17.14 1.23
CA LEU A 197 12.12 16.73 2.13
C LEU A 197 11.92 15.21 2.14
N ILE A 198 11.81 14.59 0.97
CA ILE A 198 11.57 13.15 0.87
C ILE A 198 12.84 12.35 1.19
N GLU A 199 14.02 12.88 0.88
CA GLU A 199 15.28 12.25 1.28
C GLU A 199 15.48 12.29 2.81
N GLU A 200 15.18 13.41 3.47
CA GLU A 200 15.19 13.53 4.93
C GLU A 200 14.16 12.58 5.56
N PHE A 201 12.93 12.54 5.03
CA PHE A 201 11.91 11.62 5.49
C PHE A 201 12.39 10.16 5.42
N CYS A 202 12.89 9.71 4.27
CA CYS A 202 13.36 8.34 4.09
C CYS A 202 14.52 8.02 5.03
N LYS A 203 15.48 8.95 5.17
CA LYS A 203 16.61 8.81 6.11
C LYS A 203 16.12 8.65 7.55
N MET A 204 15.17 9.45 7.99
CA MET A 204 14.62 9.39 9.36
C MET A 204 13.75 8.16 9.61
N ALA A 205 13.04 7.69 8.58
CA ALA A 205 12.08 6.60 8.65
C ALA A 205 12.74 5.23 8.54
N SER A 206 13.82 5.11 7.76
CA SER A 206 14.49 3.85 7.40
C SER A 206 15.18 3.12 8.56
N PHE A 207 15.44 1.83 8.34
CA PHE A 207 16.21 0.94 9.22
C PHE A 207 15.68 0.84 10.66
N ASP A 208 14.39 1.10 10.87
CA ASP A 208 13.72 0.87 12.14
C ASP A 208 13.26 -0.59 12.21
N GLU A 209 13.95 -1.40 13.03
CA GLU A 209 13.64 -2.81 13.20
C GLU A 209 12.25 -3.07 13.81
N THR A 210 11.52 -2.05 14.25
CA THR A 210 10.15 -2.20 14.76
C THR A 210 9.08 -1.99 13.67
N VAL A 211 9.50 -1.52 12.50
CA VAL A 211 8.63 -1.15 11.36
C VAL A 211 8.77 -2.17 10.24
N TRP A 212 7.65 -2.59 9.69
CA TRP A 212 7.59 -3.31 8.43
C TRP A 212 7.39 -2.32 7.27
N TYR A 213 8.39 -2.22 6.39
CA TYR A 213 8.28 -1.46 5.14
C TYR A 213 7.67 -2.36 4.08
N ALA A 214 6.50 -2.00 3.59
CA ALA A 214 5.69 -2.85 2.73
C ALA A 214 5.02 -2.01 1.63
N THR A 215 4.73 -2.67 0.52
CA THR A 215 3.81 -2.16 -0.49
C THR A 215 2.37 -2.26 0.00
N ASN A 216 1.44 -1.62 -0.69
CA ASN A 216 0.03 -1.63 -0.27
C ASN A 216 -0.58 -3.03 -0.37
N ILE A 217 -0.27 -3.78 -1.44
CA ILE A 217 -0.79 -5.14 -1.60
C ILE A 217 -0.23 -6.11 -0.58
N GLU A 218 1.05 -5.96 -0.18
CA GLU A 218 1.62 -6.76 0.90
C GLU A 218 0.87 -6.53 2.22
N ILE A 219 0.54 -5.28 2.54
CA ILE A 219 -0.26 -4.94 3.73
C ILE A 219 -1.66 -5.54 3.62
N LYS A 220 -2.33 -5.37 2.48
CA LYS A 220 -3.66 -5.93 2.25
C LYS A 220 -3.61 -7.45 2.48
N ASP A 221 -2.75 -8.16 1.75
CA ASP A 221 -2.63 -9.61 1.81
C ASP A 221 -2.35 -10.10 3.24
N TYR A 222 -1.49 -9.38 3.98
CA TYR A 222 -1.20 -9.71 5.38
C TYR A 222 -2.41 -9.54 6.29
N ILE A 223 -3.17 -8.45 6.14
CA ILE A 223 -4.36 -8.22 6.96
C ILE A 223 -5.45 -9.26 6.66
N ASP A 224 -5.60 -9.65 5.40
CA ASP A 224 -6.51 -10.73 5.02
C ASP A 224 -6.07 -12.08 5.57
N ALA A 225 -4.79 -12.41 5.47
CA ALA A 225 -4.22 -13.63 6.05
C ALA A 225 -4.46 -13.69 7.56
N LEU A 226 -4.18 -12.60 8.28
CA LEU A 226 -4.39 -12.48 9.72
C LEU A 226 -5.87 -12.67 10.09
N ARG A 227 -6.78 -12.03 9.35
CA ARG A 227 -8.24 -12.15 9.55
C ARG A 227 -8.79 -13.53 9.18
N SER A 228 -8.09 -14.29 8.35
CA SER A 228 -8.49 -15.64 7.92
C SER A 228 -8.15 -16.75 8.93
N LEU A 229 -7.38 -16.44 9.99
CA LEU A 229 -7.00 -17.40 11.02
C LEU A 229 -8.22 -18.10 11.63
N LYS A 230 -8.10 -19.42 11.83
CA LYS A 230 -9.18 -20.24 12.38
C LYS A 230 -8.77 -20.78 13.75
N PHE A 231 -9.47 -20.34 14.79
CA PHE A 231 -9.22 -20.77 16.17
C PHE A 231 -10.17 -21.91 16.59
N SER A 232 -9.70 -22.79 17.46
CA SER A 232 -10.59 -23.65 18.23
C SER A 232 -11.45 -22.81 19.20
N ALA A 233 -12.63 -23.31 19.58
CA ALA A 233 -13.55 -22.57 20.45
C ALA A 233 -12.95 -22.24 21.83
N ASP A 234 -12.10 -23.12 22.36
CA ASP A 234 -11.33 -22.92 23.59
C ASP A 234 -10.05 -22.08 23.39
N ARG A 235 -9.79 -21.64 22.14
CA ARG A 235 -8.62 -20.87 21.71
C ARG A 235 -7.26 -21.55 21.90
N SER A 236 -7.22 -22.85 22.22
CA SER A 236 -5.97 -23.60 22.42
C SER A 236 -5.26 -24.00 21.12
N MET A 237 -5.92 -23.86 19.97
CA MET A 237 -5.37 -24.16 18.66
C MET A 237 -5.70 -23.07 17.66
N VAL A 238 -4.79 -22.85 16.72
CA VAL A 238 -4.97 -21.94 15.59
C VAL A 238 -4.47 -22.61 14.31
N TYR A 239 -5.20 -22.40 13.23
CA TYR A 239 -4.84 -22.82 11.88
C TYR A 239 -4.74 -21.59 10.97
N ASN A 240 -3.63 -21.48 10.23
CA ASN A 240 -3.43 -20.47 9.21
C ASN A 240 -3.76 -21.07 7.82
N PRO A 241 -4.92 -20.75 7.22
CA PRO A 241 -5.27 -21.24 5.90
C PRO A 241 -4.63 -20.46 4.74
N SER A 242 -3.96 -19.33 5.02
CA SER A 242 -3.42 -18.44 4.00
C SER A 242 -2.08 -18.96 3.45
N ALA A 243 -1.61 -18.34 2.35
CA ALA A 243 -0.36 -18.67 1.68
C ALA A 243 0.88 -17.98 2.29
N ILE A 244 0.71 -17.17 3.33
CA ILE A 244 1.80 -16.42 3.98
C ILE A 244 1.81 -16.68 5.49
N PRO A 245 2.99 -16.63 6.15
CA PRO A 245 3.04 -16.70 7.60
C PRO A 245 2.41 -15.45 8.23
N VAL A 246 1.80 -15.63 9.39
CA VAL A 246 1.20 -14.56 10.18
C VAL A 246 1.72 -14.57 11.61
N TRP A 247 1.70 -13.42 12.27
CA TRP A 247 2.15 -13.27 13.65
C TRP A 247 0.98 -12.86 14.54
N ILE A 248 0.85 -13.55 15.68
CA ILE A 248 -0.08 -13.19 16.75
C ILE A 248 0.68 -13.07 18.06
N GLY A 249 0.14 -12.35 19.03
CA GLY A 249 0.67 -12.31 20.38
C GLY A 249 0.09 -13.42 21.24
N VAL A 250 0.93 -14.15 21.96
CA VAL A 250 0.53 -15.06 23.03
C VAL A 250 1.24 -14.66 24.31
N ASP A 251 0.46 -14.21 25.29
CA ASP A 251 0.94 -13.71 26.58
C ASP A 251 2.02 -12.60 26.46
N GLY A 252 1.94 -11.80 25.39
CA GLY A 252 2.80 -10.64 25.13
C GLY A 252 3.91 -10.90 24.11
N GLU A 253 4.17 -12.16 23.76
CA GLU A 253 5.24 -12.53 22.83
C GLU A 253 4.69 -12.81 21.42
N PRO A 254 5.34 -12.29 20.36
CA PRO A 254 4.95 -12.59 18.99
C PRO A 254 5.30 -14.04 18.65
N ILE A 255 4.30 -14.82 18.27
CA ILE A 255 4.47 -16.16 17.73
C ILE A 255 4.15 -16.16 16.23
N LYS A 256 4.95 -16.88 15.46
CA LYS A 256 4.74 -17.11 14.03
C LYS A 256 3.85 -18.32 13.84
N ILE A 257 2.90 -18.24 12.91
CA ILE A 257 2.09 -19.37 12.43
C ILE A 257 2.37 -19.50 10.94
N ASP A 258 3.01 -20.59 10.54
CA ASP A 258 3.39 -20.77 9.14
C ASP A 258 2.17 -21.02 8.24
N SER A 259 2.33 -20.75 6.94
CA SER A 259 1.31 -20.97 5.92
C SER A 259 0.83 -22.43 5.93
N GLY A 260 -0.48 -22.66 5.99
CA GLY A 260 -1.06 -24.00 6.04
C GLY A 260 -0.84 -24.75 7.36
N GLU A 261 -0.27 -24.10 8.38
CA GLU A 261 0.06 -24.74 9.65
C GLU A 261 -1.09 -24.69 10.65
N ARG A 262 -1.24 -25.76 11.44
CA ARG A 262 -2.03 -25.77 12.68
C ARG A 262 -1.12 -25.98 13.87
N ILE A 263 -1.17 -25.06 14.82
CA ILE A 263 -0.38 -25.14 16.06
C ILE A 263 -1.28 -25.19 17.29
N LYS A 264 -0.74 -25.77 18.37
CA LYS A 264 -1.30 -25.62 19.72
C LYS A 264 -0.66 -24.42 20.38
N LEU A 265 -1.50 -23.53 20.89
CA LEU A 265 -1.10 -22.38 21.70
C LEU A 265 -0.92 -22.89 23.13
N LYS A 266 0.29 -22.73 23.66
CA LYS A 266 0.63 -23.07 25.05
C LYS A 266 0.68 -21.81 25.87
#